data_AF-A0A815MUY7-F1
#
_entry.id   AF-A0A815MUY7-F1
#
_cell.length_a   1.000
_cell.length_b   1.000
_cell.length_c   1.000
_cell.angle_alpha   90.00
_cell.angle_beta   90.00
_cell.angle_gamma   90.00
#
_symmetry.space_group_name_H-M   'P 1'
#
loop_
_entity.id
_entity.type
_entity.pdbx_description
1 polymer ?
#
loop_
_entity_poly.entity_id
_entity_poly.type
_entity_poly.pdbx_seq_one_letter_code
_entity_poly.pdbx_strand_id
1 'polypeptide(L)'
;MKVSLFFPLGIKGDTPLRRKISPPPGLLDSTDEDERNSIKMSSQAPPEIRQNRNTANATVLEQRSLTTVSQTTLDDSVEGNAEAFHVVHHQRRRLQPREAQNDQSFDATISPPLQTPVPKISKEAERFSCEFRFPPVKISFTNTNVLFTDQITRQFIDELKRRNVRTRNLISFWRIDSTKKYLFVYGDNREAFSQLLMNETYPRSINGQQFNIEQPKRIPPQMSVLAMGVSCQLSEAEVIADVQEQYASADVVLFVCPASSRTRNVKVNFRDNRDYTKCLNNGFIYVNHLKLTVKRYLGTPRVMLCSKCQGYGHFRAKCASAHEYCAVCSAERSLDSSHVCTNVTKCRNCCGDHSYTYSQCPALLQYRRELIEQLLEKDMVPNHVHIPKAFRSRLNRVFPLTPAQNRVTSHVKQQVNRTVSPVRSSSVRQAQLSTYANVLNRTDSGEDSLIRRCEFEDHMQHYQQQLSEINKAHFDTMLNLSNQINMLGAKVDCVSSKVEQMNLLVSNVVIPCVFTLADSLVKLDEKISCME
;
A
#
# COMPACT_ATOMS: atom_id res chain seq x y z
N MET A 1 -19.49 -14.64 -72.67
CA MET A 1 -19.05 -15.83 -73.43
C MET A 1 -18.81 -16.97 -72.45
N LYS A 2 -19.12 -18.22 -72.83
CA LYS A 2 -18.98 -19.42 -71.98
C LYS A 2 -17.60 -20.05 -72.15
N VAL A 3 -16.98 -20.52 -71.06
CA VAL A 3 -16.39 -21.88 -70.98
C VAL A 3 -16.62 -22.38 -69.55
N SER A 4 -17.17 -23.59 -69.43
CA SER A 4 -17.27 -24.39 -68.20
C SER A 4 -16.26 -25.55 -68.34
N LEU A 5 -15.81 -26.34 -67.35
CA LEU A 5 -16.51 -27.09 -66.29
C LEU A 5 -15.40 -27.86 -65.52
N PHE A 6 -15.58 -28.16 -64.23
CA PHE A 6 -15.64 -29.54 -63.69
C PHE A 6 -15.68 -29.56 -62.13
N PHE A 7 -16.60 -30.36 -61.60
CA PHE A 7 -16.77 -30.78 -60.20
C PHE A 7 -16.92 -32.32 -60.17
N PRO A 8 -16.66 -32.99 -59.04
CA PRO A 8 -17.76 -33.61 -58.27
C PRO A 8 -17.75 -33.18 -56.78
N LEU A 9 -18.88 -32.94 -56.08
CA LEU A 9 -19.81 -33.92 -55.44
C LEU A 9 -19.11 -34.84 -54.40
N GLY A 10 -19.53 -35.04 -53.14
CA GLY A 10 -20.67 -34.59 -52.28
C GLY A 10 -20.53 -35.24 -50.87
N ILE A 11 -21.50 -35.32 -49.93
CA ILE A 11 -22.85 -34.73 -49.75
C ILE A 11 -23.40 -35.07 -48.32
N LYS A 12 -24.12 -34.14 -47.64
CA LYS A 12 -24.94 -34.28 -46.38
C LYS A 12 -24.23 -34.61 -45.04
N GLY A 13 -24.74 -34.20 -43.87
CA GLY A 13 -25.92 -33.35 -43.59
C GLY A 13 -26.19 -33.04 -42.10
N ASP A 14 -27.10 -32.07 -41.91
CA ASP A 14 -28.04 -31.84 -40.79
C ASP A 14 -27.59 -31.36 -39.38
N THR A 15 -28.14 -30.19 -39.03
CA THR A 15 -28.41 -29.63 -37.69
C THR A 15 -29.92 -29.86 -37.39
N PRO A 16 -30.50 -29.73 -36.16
CA PRO A 16 -30.20 -28.68 -35.15
C PRO A 16 -30.42 -29.04 -33.66
N LEU A 17 -30.20 -28.06 -32.75
CA LEU A 17 -31.23 -27.54 -31.81
C LEU A 17 -30.65 -26.56 -30.76
N ARG A 18 -31.21 -25.35 -30.70
CA ARG A 18 -31.07 -24.41 -29.56
C ARG A 18 -32.07 -24.80 -28.46
N ARG A 19 -31.65 -24.81 -27.19
CA ARG A 19 -32.59 -24.74 -26.04
C ARG A 19 -32.49 -23.39 -25.35
N LYS A 20 -33.64 -22.76 -25.11
CA LYS A 20 -33.82 -21.63 -24.18
C LYS A 20 -33.90 -22.18 -22.75
N ILE A 21 -33.54 -21.37 -21.75
CA ILE A 21 -33.80 -21.64 -20.34
C ILE A 21 -34.76 -20.55 -19.82
N SER A 22 -35.78 -20.98 -19.06
CA SER A 22 -36.85 -20.14 -18.51
C SER A 22 -36.53 -19.68 -17.07
N PRO A 23 -37.13 -18.57 -16.59
CA PRO A 23 -37.17 -18.25 -15.16
C PRO A 23 -38.33 -19.00 -14.44
N PRO A 24 -38.27 -19.16 -13.10
CA PRO A 24 -39.30 -19.82 -12.30
C PRO A 24 -40.47 -18.90 -11.91
N PRO A 25 -41.62 -19.45 -11.44
CA PRO A 25 -42.85 -18.71 -11.16
C PRO A 25 -42.94 -18.14 -9.74
N GLY A 26 -43.93 -17.27 -9.49
CA GLY A 26 -44.26 -16.75 -8.16
C GLY A 26 -45.66 -17.17 -7.66
N LEU A 27 -45.98 -16.74 -6.43
CA LEU A 27 -47.32 -16.67 -5.81
C LEU A 27 -47.37 -15.32 -5.06
N LEU A 28 -48.31 -14.40 -5.36
CA LEU A 28 -49.73 -14.31 -4.94
C LEU A 28 -49.90 -13.95 -3.45
N ASP A 29 -50.79 -13.07 -2.98
CA ASP A 29 -51.66 -11.98 -3.47
C ASP A 29 -52.52 -11.55 -2.24
N SER A 30 -52.94 -10.28 -2.14
CA SER A 30 -54.02 -9.69 -1.29
C SER A 30 -53.72 -8.19 -1.07
N THR A 31 -54.13 -7.25 -1.92
CA THR A 31 -55.48 -6.67 -2.17
C THR A 31 -55.79 -5.41 -1.34
N ASP A 32 -56.51 -4.48 -1.99
CA ASP A 32 -57.33 -3.36 -1.45
C ASP A 32 -56.60 -2.15 -0.82
N GLU A 33 -57.01 -0.88 -1.00
CA GLU A 33 -57.99 -0.27 -1.94
C GLU A 33 -57.72 1.26 -2.10
N ASP A 34 -58.35 1.85 -3.11
CA ASP A 34 -58.89 3.24 -3.18
C ASP A 34 -58.05 4.55 -3.16
N GLU A 35 -58.04 5.14 -4.36
CA GLU A 35 -58.65 6.44 -4.72
C GLU A 35 -58.09 7.85 -4.29
N ARG A 36 -58.15 8.72 -5.31
CA ARG A 36 -58.40 10.19 -5.32
C ARG A 36 -57.28 11.23 -5.13
N ASN A 37 -57.14 12.01 -6.22
CA ASN A 37 -57.23 13.48 -6.33
C ASN A 37 -55.97 14.35 -6.61
N SER A 38 -55.86 14.72 -7.90
CA SER A 38 -56.06 16.10 -8.39
C SER A 38 -55.05 17.24 -8.10
N ILE A 39 -54.09 17.40 -9.03
CA ILE A 39 -53.93 18.56 -9.94
C ILE A 39 -54.19 20.00 -9.42
N LYS A 40 -53.11 20.78 -9.22
CA LYS A 40 -52.81 22.19 -9.68
C LYS A 40 -51.75 22.84 -8.76
N MET A 41 -50.55 23.18 -9.23
CA MET A 41 -50.17 24.44 -9.91
C MET A 41 -50.62 25.74 -9.20
N SER A 42 -49.68 26.48 -8.56
CA SER A 42 -49.05 27.70 -9.15
C SER A 42 -48.28 28.56 -8.13
N SER A 43 -47.12 29.10 -8.57
CA SER A 43 -46.53 30.42 -8.24
C SER A 43 -46.64 31.04 -6.82
N GLN A 44 -45.49 31.43 -6.23
CA GLN A 44 -44.99 32.83 -6.21
C GLN A 44 -43.63 32.94 -5.49
N ALA A 45 -42.91 34.05 -5.73
CA ALA A 45 -41.57 34.33 -5.21
C ALA A 45 -41.58 35.56 -4.25
N PRO A 46 -40.44 36.17 -3.85
CA PRO A 46 -40.10 36.42 -2.45
C PRO A 46 -40.40 37.85 -1.97
N PRO A 47 -39.98 38.19 -0.73
CA PRO A 47 -39.44 39.52 -0.47
C PRO A 47 -38.03 39.50 0.17
N GLU A 48 -37.43 40.69 0.22
CA GLU A 48 -36.00 40.94 0.40
C GLU A 48 -35.77 42.00 1.51
N ILE A 49 -34.50 42.13 1.96
CA ILE A 49 -33.92 43.33 2.63
C ILE A 49 -34.39 43.69 4.06
N ARG A 50 -33.45 43.63 5.02
CA ARG A 50 -32.92 44.85 5.69
C ARG A 50 -31.56 44.65 6.36
N GLN A 51 -30.66 45.59 6.09
CA GLN A 51 -29.36 45.75 6.76
C GLN A 51 -29.52 46.69 7.96
N ASN A 52 -28.60 46.62 8.94
CA ASN A 52 -28.14 47.84 9.62
C ASN A 52 -26.74 47.67 10.26
N ARG A 53 -25.97 48.77 10.29
CA ARG A 53 -24.68 48.91 10.99
C ARG A 53 -24.87 49.78 12.24
N ASN A 54 -24.03 49.65 13.27
CA ASN A 54 -23.09 50.72 13.69
C ASN A 54 -22.32 50.48 15.03
N THR A 55 -21.00 50.67 14.96
CA THR A 55 -20.06 51.32 15.92
C THR A 55 -20.09 51.08 17.45
N ALA A 56 -19.02 50.41 17.93
CA ALA A 56 -18.01 50.86 18.92
C ALA A 56 -18.39 51.59 20.25
N ASN A 57 -17.93 51.06 21.41
CA ASN A 57 -16.75 51.58 22.14
C ASN A 57 -16.43 50.89 23.50
N ALA A 58 -15.18 51.05 23.95
CA ALA A 58 -14.70 51.21 25.35
C ALA A 58 -14.74 50.05 26.41
N THR A 59 -13.56 49.44 26.61
CA THR A 59 -12.79 49.27 27.89
C THR A 59 -13.37 48.71 29.22
N VAL A 60 -12.57 47.79 29.79
CA VAL A 60 -12.09 47.68 31.21
C VAL A 60 -12.77 46.70 32.21
N LEU A 61 -11.89 46.10 33.03
CA LEU A 61 -12.03 45.31 34.27
C LEU A 61 -12.57 43.86 34.24
N GLU A 62 -11.61 42.93 34.30
CA GLU A 62 -11.43 41.95 35.40
C GLU A 62 -12.60 41.78 36.41
N GLN A 63 -13.19 40.58 36.47
CA GLN A 63 -13.19 39.71 37.67
C GLN A 63 -13.74 38.31 37.39
N ARG A 64 -13.24 37.31 38.12
CA ARG A 64 -13.69 35.91 38.06
C ARG A 64 -14.97 35.73 38.89
N SER A 65 -15.96 35.01 38.37
CA SER A 65 -17.00 34.36 39.17
C SER A 65 -17.64 33.17 38.46
N LEU A 66 -18.07 32.22 39.30
CA LEU A 66 -18.50 30.84 39.07
C LEU A 66 -19.79 30.64 38.23
N THR A 67 -20.09 29.36 38.00
CA THR A 67 -21.32 28.78 37.38
C THR A 67 -21.45 28.99 35.86
N THR A 68 -22.03 28.06 35.08
CA THR A 68 -23.00 27.01 35.43
C THR A 68 -22.80 25.72 34.62
N VAL A 69 -23.26 24.59 35.14
CA VAL A 69 -23.37 23.31 34.41
C VAL A 69 -24.46 23.39 33.35
N SER A 70 -24.15 23.00 32.11
CA SER A 70 -25.15 22.71 31.07
C SER A 70 -24.88 21.33 30.49
N GLN A 71 -25.81 20.40 30.71
CA GLN A 71 -25.79 19.07 30.10
C GLN A 71 -26.18 19.19 28.62
N THR A 72 -25.37 18.62 27.73
CA THR A 72 -25.77 18.35 26.34
C THR A 72 -25.68 16.85 26.10
N THR A 73 -26.83 16.22 25.96
CA THR A 73 -26.98 14.87 25.43
C THR A 73 -26.42 14.81 24.01
N LEU A 74 -25.57 13.83 23.72
CA LEU A 74 -25.11 13.52 22.36
C LEU A 74 -25.18 12.01 22.13
N ASP A 75 -25.64 11.64 20.94
CA ASP A 75 -26.03 10.28 20.60
C ASP A 75 -24.87 9.29 20.51
N ASP A 76 -25.02 8.15 21.19
CA ASP A 76 -24.14 7.00 21.04
C ASP A 76 -24.47 6.22 19.75
N SER A 77 -23.50 6.18 18.81
CA SER A 77 -23.49 5.25 17.67
C SER A 77 -22.08 5.09 17.11
N VAL A 78 -21.19 4.47 17.90
CA VAL A 78 -19.86 4.04 17.45
C VAL A 78 -19.75 2.52 17.50
N GLU A 79 -19.99 1.86 16.36
CA GLU A 79 -19.66 0.44 16.17
C GLU A 79 -18.14 0.23 16.17
N GLY A 80 -17.58 0.06 17.38
CA GLY A 80 -16.20 -0.35 17.57
C GLY A 80 -16.00 -1.83 17.22
N ASN A 81 -15.38 -2.10 16.07
CA ASN A 81 -14.85 -3.44 15.77
C ASN A 81 -13.77 -3.81 16.81
N ALA A 82 -14.15 -4.58 17.82
CA ALA A 82 -13.24 -5.06 18.86
C ALA A 82 -12.23 -6.05 18.28
N GLU A 83 -10.97 -5.63 18.11
CA GLU A 83 -9.85 -6.54 17.86
C GLU A 83 -9.58 -7.35 19.14
N ALA A 84 -10.24 -8.49 19.27
CA ALA A 84 -10.08 -9.38 20.42
C ALA A 84 -8.66 -9.99 20.47
N PHE A 85 -7.88 -9.59 21.47
CA PHE A 85 -6.57 -10.18 21.78
C PHE A 85 -6.66 -11.04 23.04
N HIS A 86 -6.40 -12.34 22.88
CA HIS A 86 -6.22 -13.26 24.01
C HIS A 86 -4.84 -13.10 24.64
N VAL A 87 -4.80 -12.58 25.86
CA VAL A 87 -3.67 -12.78 26.78
C VAL A 87 -3.82 -14.18 27.39
N VAL A 88 -2.98 -15.13 26.98
CA VAL A 88 -3.01 -16.51 27.50
C VAL A 88 -2.04 -16.67 28.66
N HIS A 89 -2.55 -16.79 29.88
CA HIS A 89 -1.76 -17.24 31.02
C HIS A 89 -1.55 -18.76 30.97
N HIS A 90 -0.31 -19.21 31.21
CA HIS A 90 -0.02 -20.62 31.44
C HIS A 90 -0.57 -21.09 32.80
N GLN A 91 -1.66 -21.86 32.81
CA GLN A 91 -2.00 -22.72 33.95
C GLN A 91 -1.36 -24.10 33.79
N ARG A 92 -0.31 -24.39 34.57
CA ARG A 92 0.14 -25.77 34.80
C ARG A 92 -0.88 -26.46 35.72
N ARG A 93 -1.85 -27.18 35.16
CA ARG A 93 -2.67 -28.12 35.94
C ARG A 93 -1.82 -29.33 36.34
N ARG A 94 -1.72 -29.61 37.64
CA ARG A 94 -1.31 -30.93 38.13
C ARG A 94 -2.43 -31.91 37.79
N LEU A 95 -2.10 -32.99 37.10
CA LEU A 95 -2.99 -34.14 36.95
C LEU A 95 -2.95 -34.97 38.23
N GLN A 96 -4.11 -35.39 38.71
CA GLN A 96 -4.25 -36.56 39.59
C GLN A 96 -4.88 -37.70 38.76
N PRO A 97 -4.53 -38.97 39.03
CA PRO A 97 -5.01 -40.09 38.25
C PRO A 97 -6.44 -40.46 38.65
N ARG A 98 -7.24 -40.90 37.67
CA ARG A 98 -8.44 -41.68 37.96
C ARG A 98 -8.62 -42.78 36.92
N GLU A 99 -8.53 -44.01 37.44
CA GLU A 99 -9.23 -45.26 37.13
C GLU A 99 -9.80 -45.47 35.71
N ALA A 100 -9.48 -46.65 35.17
CA ALA A 100 -9.88 -47.11 33.85
C ALA A 100 -11.31 -47.69 33.83
N GLN A 101 -11.96 -47.59 32.66
CA GLN A 101 -12.94 -48.57 32.21
C GLN A 101 -12.94 -48.65 30.67
N ASN A 102 -13.26 -49.84 30.14
CA ASN A 102 -13.34 -50.15 28.71
C ASN A 102 -14.38 -49.29 27.97
N ASP A 103 -14.15 -49.02 26.68
CA ASP A 103 -15.01 -49.60 25.62
C ASP A 103 -14.44 -49.41 24.19
N GLN A 104 -15.16 -49.95 23.20
CA GLN A 104 -14.58 -50.61 22.03
C GLN A 104 -14.30 -49.74 20.79
N SER A 105 -13.21 -50.11 20.11
CA SER A 105 -12.83 -49.90 18.70
C SER A 105 -13.76 -49.09 17.75
N PHE A 106 -13.19 -48.00 17.21
CA PHE A 106 -13.34 -47.65 15.79
C PHE A 106 -11.98 -47.15 15.26
N ASP A 107 -11.28 -48.00 14.51
CA ASP A 107 -9.93 -47.72 14.03
C ASP A 107 -9.98 -46.87 12.74
N ALA A 108 -10.17 -45.56 12.92
CA ALA A 108 -9.88 -44.58 11.90
C ALA A 108 -8.47 -44.04 12.15
N THR A 109 -7.52 -44.33 11.25
CA THR A 109 -6.14 -43.84 11.32
C THR A 109 -6.10 -42.31 11.12
N ILE A 110 -6.48 -41.56 12.16
CA ILE A 110 -6.26 -40.12 12.24
C ILE A 110 -4.76 -39.94 12.46
N SER A 111 -4.03 -39.77 11.36
CA SER A 111 -2.62 -39.36 11.41
C SER A 111 -2.48 -38.18 12.39
N PRO A 112 -1.60 -38.26 13.41
CA PRO A 112 -1.48 -37.20 14.38
C PRO A 112 -1.17 -35.87 13.67
N PRO A 113 -1.67 -34.73 14.16
CA PRO A 113 -1.35 -33.44 13.57
C PRO A 113 0.17 -33.32 13.49
N LEU A 114 0.69 -33.01 12.30
CA LEU A 114 2.13 -32.91 12.04
C LEU A 114 2.72 -31.78 12.91
N GLN A 115 3.12 -32.11 14.13
CA GLN A 115 3.95 -31.27 15.00
C GLN A 115 5.40 -31.39 14.53
N THR A 116 5.64 -31.04 13.27
CA THR A 116 7.01 -30.77 12.82
C THR A 116 7.51 -29.53 13.55
N PRO A 117 8.80 -29.48 13.94
CA PRO A 117 9.37 -28.27 14.52
C PRO A 117 9.15 -27.11 13.55
N VAL A 118 8.56 -26.03 14.06
CA VAL A 118 8.07 -24.91 13.23
C VAL A 118 9.21 -24.43 12.34
N PRO A 119 9.09 -24.54 11.00
CA PRO A 119 10.19 -24.26 10.11
C PRO A 119 10.60 -22.81 10.26
N LYS A 120 11.92 -22.56 10.42
CA LYS A 120 12.51 -21.22 10.52
C LYS A 120 11.86 -20.31 9.49
N ILE A 121 11.25 -19.23 9.95
CA ILE A 121 10.35 -18.41 9.14
C ILE A 121 11.12 -17.90 7.93
N SER A 122 10.54 -18.08 6.73
CA SER A 122 11.22 -17.66 5.50
C SER A 122 11.42 -16.14 5.49
N LYS A 123 12.53 -15.66 4.93
CA LYS A 123 12.78 -14.21 4.75
C LYS A 123 11.66 -13.52 3.95
N GLU A 124 10.91 -14.27 3.13
CA GLU A 124 9.71 -13.79 2.46
C GLU A 124 8.52 -13.62 3.40
N ALA A 125 8.28 -14.57 4.32
CA ALA A 125 7.25 -14.45 5.34
C ALA A 125 7.56 -13.32 6.32
N GLU A 126 8.79 -13.22 6.83
CA GLU A 126 9.22 -12.09 7.67
C GLU A 126 8.88 -10.74 7.03
N ARG A 127 9.27 -10.55 5.76
CA ARG A 127 8.98 -9.33 4.99
C ARG A 127 7.49 -9.06 4.85
N PHE A 128 6.70 -10.07 4.47
CA PHE A 128 5.25 -9.93 4.29
C PHE A 128 4.52 -9.63 5.60
N SER A 129 4.95 -10.26 6.69
CA SER A 129 4.39 -10.10 8.02
C SER A 129 4.65 -8.72 8.62
N CYS A 130 5.79 -8.11 8.29
CA CYS A 130 6.17 -6.76 8.69
C CYS A 130 5.72 -5.65 7.73
N GLU A 131 5.12 -5.99 6.58
CA GLU A 131 4.71 -5.00 5.55
C GLU A 131 3.41 -4.27 5.92
N PHE A 132 3.37 -3.67 7.11
CA PHE A 132 2.40 -2.64 7.44
C PHE A 132 2.71 -1.41 6.58
N ARG A 133 1.89 -1.15 5.56
CA ARG A 133 2.06 0.06 4.75
C ARG A 133 1.54 1.26 5.53
N PHE A 134 2.27 2.37 5.50
CA PHE A 134 1.72 3.65 5.94
C PHE A 134 0.41 3.91 5.18
N PRO A 135 -0.70 4.23 5.87
CA PRO A 135 -1.94 4.56 5.20
C PRO A 135 -1.75 5.86 4.40
N PRO A 136 -2.48 6.06 3.30
CA PRO A 136 -2.38 7.29 2.54
C PRO A 136 -3.06 8.44 3.28
N VAL A 137 -2.55 9.64 3.04
CA VAL A 137 -3.38 10.84 3.14
C VAL A 137 -4.21 10.95 1.86
N LYS A 138 -5.50 11.25 1.99
CA LYS A 138 -6.44 11.37 0.86
C LYS A 138 -6.73 12.86 0.64
N ILE A 139 -6.45 13.35 -0.56
CA ILE A 139 -6.71 14.74 -0.95
C ILE A 139 -7.90 14.74 -1.91
N SER A 140 -8.96 15.48 -1.59
CA SER A 140 -10.14 15.64 -2.44
C SER A 140 -10.17 17.04 -3.04
N PHE A 141 -10.31 17.13 -4.36
CA PHE A 141 -10.41 18.40 -5.07
C PHE A 141 -11.89 18.80 -5.20
N THR A 142 -12.21 20.06 -4.93
CA THR A 142 -13.60 20.57 -4.99
C THR A 142 -14.10 20.71 -6.43
N ASN A 143 -13.20 20.99 -7.37
CA ASN A 143 -13.52 21.14 -8.78
C ASN A 143 -13.34 19.82 -9.54
N THR A 144 -14.39 19.34 -10.21
CA THR A 144 -14.37 18.12 -11.02
C THR A 144 -13.62 18.28 -12.35
N ASN A 145 -13.46 19.51 -12.85
CA ASN A 145 -12.81 19.82 -14.12
C ASN A 145 -11.26 19.79 -14.07
N VAL A 146 -10.67 19.08 -13.10
CA VAL A 146 -9.24 18.72 -13.11
C VAL A 146 -8.96 17.79 -14.29
N LEU A 147 -8.60 18.36 -15.44
CA LEU A 147 -8.17 17.64 -16.64
C LEU A 147 -6.70 17.20 -16.54
N PHE A 148 -5.87 17.94 -15.80
CA PHE A 148 -4.42 17.77 -15.71
C PHE A 148 -3.96 17.11 -14.40
N THR A 149 -4.50 15.91 -14.12
CA THR A 149 -4.19 15.14 -12.88
C THR A 149 -2.68 14.95 -12.66
N ASP A 150 -1.92 14.64 -13.71
CA ASP A 150 -0.47 14.42 -13.62
C ASP A 150 0.32 15.71 -13.34
N GLN A 151 -0.07 16.85 -13.95
CA GLN A 151 0.54 18.15 -13.67
C GLN A 151 0.32 18.58 -12.22
N ILE A 152 -0.93 18.47 -11.73
CA ILE A 152 -1.25 18.73 -10.32
C ILE A 152 -0.46 17.80 -9.41
N THR A 153 -0.30 16.52 -9.76
CA THR A 153 0.48 15.56 -8.95
C THR A 153 1.94 15.98 -8.84
N ARG A 154 2.58 16.34 -9.96
CA ARG A 154 3.98 16.79 -9.98
C ARG A 154 4.15 18.06 -9.14
N GLN A 155 3.33 19.08 -9.37
CA GLN A 155 3.37 20.33 -8.60
C GLN A 155 3.10 20.12 -7.11
N PHE A 156 2.13 19.26 -6.75
CA PHE A 156 1.83 18.89 -5.35
C PHE A 156 3.06 18.28 -4.69
N ILE A 157 3.68 17.28 -5.33
CA ILE A 157 4.87 16.60 -4.82
C ILE A 157 6.06 17.55 -4.74
N ASP A 158 6.25 18.44 -5.72
CA ASP A 158 7.38 19.38 -5.73
C ASP A 158 7.19 20.52 -4.72
N GLU A 159 5.95 20.92 -4.41
CA GLU A 159 5.63 21.80 -3.29
C GLU A 159 5.93 21.13 -1.93
N LEU A 160 5.54 19.86 -1.74
CA LEU A 160 5.93 19.10 -0.54
C LEU A 160 7.45 19.02 -0.39
N LYS A 161 8.19 18.70 -1.47
CA LYS A 161 9.66 18.69 -1.45
C LYS A 161 10.25 20.06 -1.10
N ARG A 162 9.70 21.15 -1.66
CA ARG A 162 10.13 22.53 -1.33
C ARG A 162 9.86 22.90 0.13
N ARG A 163 8.82 22.33 0.74
CA ARG A 163 8.54 22.37 2.19
C ARG A 163 9.38 21.38 3.02
N ASN A 164 10.48 20.87 2.45
CA ASN A 164 11.44 19.98 3.08
C ASN A 164 10.84 18.65 3.57
N VAL A 165 9.81 18.13 2.88
CA VAL A 165 9.27 16.79 3.13
C VAL A 165 10.32 15.75 2.71
N ARG A 166 11.15 15.32 3.67
CA ARG A 166 12.39 14.53 3.51
C ARG A 166 12.11 13.10 3.03
N THR A 167 11.75 12.99 1.77
CA THR A 167 11.23 11.76 1.19
C THR A 167 11.86 11.53 -0.17
N ARG A 168 12.49 10.36 -0.34
CA ARG A 168 13.03 9.97 -1.64
C ARG A 168 11.93 9.47 -2.58
N ASN A 169 10.83 8.93 -2.03
CA ASN A 169 9.72 8.38 -2.81
C ASN A 169 8.35 8.77 -2.21
N LEU A 170 7.91 9.99 -2.52
CA LEU A 170 6.49 10.30 -2.76
C LEU A 170 5.83 9.21 -3.61
N ILE A 171 4.88 8.43 -3.09
CA ILE A 171 4.03 7.59 -3.95
C ILE A 171 2.62 8.15 -3.96
N SER A 172 2.10 8.39 -5.16
CA SER A 172 0.78 8.96 -5.36
C SER A 172 -0.03 8.19 -6.39
N PHE A 173 -1.35 8.12 -6.21
CA PHE A 173 -2.27 7.70 -7.27
C PHE A 173 -3.60 8.43 -7.21
N TRP A 174 -4.27 8.48 -8.37
CA TRP A 174 -5.63 9.00 -8.47
C TRP A 174 -6.66 7.90 -8.35
N ARG A 175 -7.76 8.20 -7.65
CA ARG A 175 -9.04 7.53 -7.82
C ARG A 175 -10.04 8.57 -8.31
N ILE A 176 -10.70 8.26 -9.41
CA ILE A 176 -11.81 9.06 -9.93
C ILE A 176 -13.09 8.34 -9.54
N ASP A 177 -13.99 9.08 -8.91
CA ASP A 177 -15.36 8.69 -8.62
C ASP A 177 -16.30 9.54 -9.50
N SER A 178 -17.58 9.19 -9.60
CA SER A 178 -18.55 9.86 -10.48
C SER A 178 -18.65 11.37 -10.24
N THR A 179 -18.42 11.81 -9.00
CA THR A 179 -18.57 13.21 -8.55
C THR A 179 -17.29 13.83 -7.99
N LYS A 180 -16.24 13.05 -7.74
CA LYS A 180 -15.05 13.52 -6.99
C LYS A 180 -13.76 12.89 -7.49
N LYS A 181 -12.68 13.68 -7.51
CA LYS A 181 -11.32 13.24 -7.82
C LYS A 181 -10.47 13.24 -6.56
N TYR A 182 -9.87 12.10 -6.26
CA TYR A 182 -9.05 11.88 -5.07
C TYR A 182 -7.61 11.58 -5.45
N LEU A 183 -6.67 12.31 -4.86
CA LEU A 183 -5.24 12.00 -4.91
C LEU A 183 -4.85 11.35 -3.57
N PHE A 184 -4.38 10.11 -3.60
CA PHE A 184 -3.85 9.42 -2.43
C PHE A 184 -2.34 9.58 -2.42
N VAL A 185 -1.76 10.04 -1.31
CA VAL A 185 -0.30 10.23 -1.12
C VAL A 185 0.20 9.36 0.03
N TYR A 186 1.25 8.60 -0.22
CA TYR A 186 1.86 7.64 0.70
C TYR A 186 3.29 8.07 1.06
N GLY A 187 3.62 8.03 2.34
CA GLY A 187 5.01 8.04 2.80
C GLY A 187 5.68 6.68 2.61
N ASP A 188 6.94 6.66 2.19
CA ASP A 188 7.74 5.42 2.05
C ASP A 188 8.43 4.97 3.36
N ASN A 189 8.42 5.83 4.39
CA ASN A 189 9.08 5.64 5.68
C ASN A 189 8.35 6.43 6.81
N ARG A 190 8.76 6.25 8.09
CA ARG A 190 8.10 6.94 9.23
C ARG A 190 8.14 8.47 9.14
N GLU A 191 9.30 9.04 8.82
CA GLU A 191 9.51 10.50 8.71
C GLU A 191 8.65 11.08 7.57
N ALA A 192 8.57 10.38 6.45
CA ALA A 192 7.67 10.71 5.34
C ALA A 192 6.21 10.78 5.80
N PHE A 193 5.79 9.78 6.59
CA PHE A 193 4.42 9.68 7.05
C PHE A 193 4.09 10.72 8.13
N SER A 194 4.96 10.95 9.12
CA SER A 194 4.73 11.98 10.14
C SER A 194 4.63 13.38 9.55
N GLN A 195 5.44 13.69 8.53
CA GLN A 195 5.34 14.96 7.80
C GLN A 195 4.00 15.10 7.05
N LEU A 196 3.48 14.02 6.46
CA LEU A 196 2.14 14.02 5.85
C LEU A 196 0.99 14.16 6.90
N LEU A 197 1.22 13.84 8.18
CA LEU A 197 0.21 14.08 9.22
C LEU A 197 0.13 15.55 9.68
N MET A 198 1.11 16.39 9.33
CA MET A 198 1.13 17.80 9.74
C MET A 198 0.40 18.68 8.72
N ASN A 199 -0.60 19.44 9.18
CA ASN A 199 -1.40 20.29 8.28
C ASN A 199 -0.58 21.42 7.63
N GLU A 200 0.44 21.95 8.33
CA GLU A 200 1.35 23.01 7.86
C GLU A 200 2.19 22.60 6.64
N THR A 201 2.41 21.30 6.47
CA THR A 201 3.19 20.72 5.38
C THR A 201 2.51 20.89 4.01
N TYR A 202 1.21 21.18 3.97
CA TYR A 202 0.45 21.31 2.73
C TYR A 202 0.33 22.77 2.24
N PRO A 203 0.32 23.01 0.92
CA PRO A 203 -0.06 24.32 0.38
C PRO A 203 -1.55 24.59 0.58
N ARG A 204 -1.95 25.87 0.58
CA ARG A 204 -3.37 26.27 0.67
C ARG A 204 -4.16 26.00 -0.62
N SER A 205 -3.49 26.00 -1.76
CA SER A 205 -4.07 25.74 -3.09
C SER A 205 -2.96 25.34 -4.07
N ILE A 206 -3.31 24.68 -5.17
CA ILE A 206 -2.40 24.34 -6.28
C ILE A 206 -3.07 24.71 -7.60
N ASN A 207 -2.41 25.52 -8.44
CA ASN A 207 -2.99 26.13 -9.65
C ASN A 207 -4.35 26.82 -9.39
N GLY A 208 -4.47 27.51 -8.25
CA GLY A 208 -5.74 28.13 -7.81
C GLY A 208 -6.84 27.14 -7.38
N GLN A 209 -6.65 25.82 -7.55
CA GLN A 209 -7.60 24.82 -7.09
C GLN A 209 -7.49 24.64 -5.58
N GLN A 210 -8.65 24.71 -4.91
CA GLN A 210 -8.79 24.31 -3.51
C GLN A 210 -8.95 22.79 -3.40
N PHE A 211 -8.49 22.25 -2.28
CA PHE A 211 -8.62 20.84 -1.95
C PHE A 211 -8.76 20.67 -0.44
N ASN A 212 -9.39 19.57 -0.04
CA ASN A 212 -9.50 19.15 1.36
C ASN A 212 -8.61 17.93 1.62
N ILE A 213 -8.01 17.87 2.81
CA ILE A 213 -7.07 16.83 3.24
C ILE A 213 -7.77 15.94 4.27
N GLU A 214 -8.07 14.71 3.89
CA GLU A 214 -8.55 13.66 4.79
C GLU A 214 -7.34 12.89 5.33
N GLN A 215 -6.98 13.18 6.59
CA GLN A 215 -5.95 12.46 7.33
C GLN A 215 -6.38 11.01 7.65
N PRO A 216 -5.45 10.04 7.70
CA PRO A 216 -5.78 8.64 7.92
C PRO A 216 -6.27 8.39 9.35
N LYS A 217 -7.45 7.78 9.48
CA LYS A 217 -8.10 7.47 10.77
C LYS A 217 -7.31 6.49 11.68
N ARG A 218 -6.36 5.73 11.14
CA ARG A 218 -5.60 4.71 11.89
C ARG A 218 -4.10 5.02 11.81
N ILE A 219 -3.46 5.21 12.97
CA ILE A 219 -2.00 5.29 13.06
C ILE A 219 -1.40 3.88 12.92
N PRO A 220 -0.45 3.65 11.98
CA PRO A 220 0.11 2.32 11.72
C PRO A 220 1.06 1.88 12.84
N PRO A 221 1.25 0.55 13.05
CA PRO A 221 2.04 0.03 14.17
C PRO A 221 3.46 0.58 14.30
N GLN A 222 4.12 0.94 13.19
CA GLN A 222 5.47 1.51 13.23
C GLN A 222 5.53 2.94 13.80
N MET A 223 4.39 3.60 13.99
CA MET A 223 4.26 4.87 14.70
C MET A 223 3.65 4.66 16.10
N SER A 224 3.69 3.44 16.62
CA SER A 224 3.13 3.10 17.93
C SER A 224 4.14 2.38 18.82
N VAL A 225 3.98 2.56 20.13
CA VAL A 225 4.70 1.83 21.17
C VAL A 225 3.72 1.20 22.16
N LEU A 226 4.19 0.23 22.92
CA LEU A 226 3.46 -0.48 23.96
C LEU A 226 4.07 -0.15 25.32
N ALA A 227 3.33 0.58 26.15
CA ALA A 227 3.63 0.75 27.56
C ALA A 227 3.04 -0.42 28.34
N MET A 228 3.85 -1.06 29.18
CA MET A 228 3.45 -2.25 29.94
C MET A 228 3.18 -1.90 31.41
N GLY A 229 2.19 -2.54 32.02
CA GLY A 229 1.99 -2.47 33.48
C GLY A 229 1.25 -1.25 34.00
N VAL A 230 0.47 -0.53 33.17
CA VAL A 230 -0.38 0.58 33.62
C VAL A 230 -1.44 0.04 34.59
N SER A 231 -1.62 0.65 35.76
CA SER A 231 -2.65 0.24 36.72
C SER A 231 -4.05 0.36 36.12
N CYS A 232 -4.91 -0.64 36.35
CA CYS A 232 -6.31 -0.57 35.94
C CYS A 232 -7.17 0.31 36.88
N GLN A 233 -6.59 0.86 37.95
CA GLN A 233 -7.25 1.83 38.84
C GLN A 233 -7.15 3.27 38.31
N LEU A 234 -6.20 3.56 37.42
CA LEU A 234 -6.08 4.89 36.80
C LEU A 234 -7.17 5.08 35.76
N SER A 235 -7.78 6.25 35.73
CA SER A 235 -8.70 6.65 34.67
C SER A 235 -7.99 6.78 33.32
N GLU A 236 -8.75 6.72 32.24
CA GLU A 236 -8.23 6.95 30.89
C GLU A 236 -7.70 8.39 30.72
N ALA A 237 -8.38 9.38 31.31
CA ALA A 237 -7.99 10.78 31.24
C ALA A 237 -6.63 11.07 31.91
N GLU A 238 -6.35 10.48 33.08
CA GLU A 238 -5.05 10.62 33.76
C GLU A 238 -3.91 10.04 32.90
N VAL A 239 -4.09 8.81 32.39
CA VAL A 239 -3.08 8.16 31.53
C VAL A 239 -2.85 8.93 30.23
N ILE A 240 -3.90 9.54 29.65
CA ILE A 240 -3.77 10.42 28.48
C ILE A 240 -2.97 11.67 28.83
N ALA A 241 -3.31 12.36 29.92
CA ALA A 241 -2.68 13.61 30.34
C ALA A 241 -1.17 13.42 30.61
N ASP A 242 -0.80 12.42 31.42
CA ASP A 242 0.61 12.13 31.74
C ASP A 242 1.45 11.87 30.48
N VAL A 243 0.89 11.12 29.52
CA VAL A 243 1.58 10.77 28.28
C VAL A 243 1.70 11.98 27.35
N GLN A 244 0.66 12.81 27.26
CA GLN A 244 0.65 14.02 26.42
C GLN A 244 1.53 15.14 26.98
N GLU A 245 1.70 15.25 28.29
CA GLU A 245 2.68 16.15 28.92
C GLU A 245 4.11 15.83 28.48
N GLN A 246 4.47 14.54 28.36
CA GLN A 246 5.80 14.11 27.93
C GLN A 246 5.99 14.15 26.40
N TYR A 247 4.91 13.96 25.64
CA TYR A 247 4.90 13.79 24.17
C TYR A 247 3.62 14.39 23.56
N ALA A 248 3.67 15.65 23.15
CA ALA A 248 2.49 16.39 22.67
C ALA A 248 1.81 15.78 21.43
N SER A 249 2.52 14.98 20.61
CA SER A 249 1.92 14.31 19.45
C SER A 249 1.29 12.93 19.76
N ALA A 250 1.19 12.55 21.03
CA ALA A 250 0.71 11.25 21.48
C ALA A 250 -0.83 11.14 21.51
N ASP A 251 -1.29 9.98 21.05
CA ASP A 251 -2.69 9.53 21.06
C ASP A 251 -2.74 8.15 21.72
N VAL A 252 -3.53 7.99 22.78
CA VAL A 252 -3.43 6.84 23.69
C VAL A 252 -4.63 5.91 23.49
N VAL A 253 -4.36 4.62 23.27
CA VAL A 253 -5.38 3.57 23.18
C VAL A 253 -5.12 2.57 24.29
N LEU A 254 -6.03 2.53 25.26
CA LEU A 254 -5.89 1.68 26.44
C LEU A 254 -6.53 0.32 26.15
N PHE A 255 -5.82 -0.77 26.44
CA PHE A 255 -6.41 -2.10 26.31
C PHE A 255 -7.31 -2.42 27.50
N VAL A 256 -8.36 -3.20 27.23
CA VAL A 256 -9.29 -3.70 28.26
C VAL A 256 -8.49 -4.48 29.31
N CYS A 257 -8.70 -4.16 30.58
CA CYS A 257 -8.09 -4.89 31.68
C CYS A 257 -8.68 -6.30 31.76
N PRO A 258 -7.90 -7.39 31.65
CA PRO A 258 -8.41 -8.73 31.92
C PRO A 258 -8.92 -8.82 33.35
N ALA A 259 -10.06 -9.47 33.59
CA ALA A 259 -10.68 -9.56 34.92
C ALA A 259 -9.77 -10.16 36.02
N SER A 260 -8.76 -10.94 35.62
CA SER A 260 -7.75 -11.52 36.51
C SER A 260 -6.50 -10.66 36.74
N SER A 261 -6.40 -9.49 36.09
CA SER A 261 -5.23 -8.62 36.12
C SER A 261 -5.51 -7.32 36.89
N ARG A 262 -4.47 -6.79 37.56
CA ARG A 262 -4.49 -5.44 38.14
C ARG A 262 -3.87 -4.39 37.21
N THR A 263 -3.25 -4.84 36.11
CA THR A 263 -2.58 -3.99 35.14
C THR A 263 -3.04 -4.28 33.71
N ARG A 264 -3.05 -3.22 32.90
CA ARG A 264 -3.29 -3.25 31.46
C ARG A 264 -2.04 -2.80 30.73
N ASN A 265 -1.92 -3.24 29.48
CA ASN A 265 -0.98 -2.63 28.55
C ASN A 265 -1.68 -1.44 27.86
N VAL A 266 -0.91 -0.46 27.43
CA VAL A 266 -1.43 0.73 26.74
C VAL A 266 -0.63 0.95 25.47
N LYS A 267 -1.34 1.13 24.35
CA LYS A 267 -0.76 1.45 23.06
C LYS A 267 -0.71 2.97 22.91
N VAL A 268 0.48 3.54 22.77
CA VAL A 268 0.64 4.97 22.48
C VAL A 268 0.98 5.12 21.01
N ASN A 269 0.12 5.82 20.27
CA ASN A 269 0.30 6.25 18.89
C ASN A 269 0.99 7.60 18.86
N PHE A 270 1.85 7.85 17.88
CA PHE A 270 2.49 9.15 17.68
C PHE A 270 2.17 9.69 16.30
N ARG A 271 1.91 11.00 16.23
CA ARG A 271 1.83 11.72 14.95
C ARG A 271 3.19 12.24 14.49
N ASP A 272 4.10 12.55 15.43
CA ASP A 272 5.46 12.98 15.14
C ASP A 272 6.48 11.83 15.31
N ASN A 273 7.34 11.63 14.31
CA ASN A 273 8.43 10.67 14.37
C ASN A 273 9.51 11.07 15.39
N ARG A 274 9.61 12.36 15.74
CA ARG A 274 10.49 12.88 16.81
C ARG A 274 10.08 12.36 18.18
N ASP A 275 8.82 12.51 18.55
CA ASP A 275 8.28 12.02 19.83
C ASP A 275 8.35 10.49 19.92
N TYR A 276 7.98 9.78 18.85
CA TYR A 276 8.13 8.33 18.74
C TYR A 276 9.57 7.88 19.01
N THR A 277 10.54 8.54 18.37
CA THR A 277 11.96 8.21 18.50
C THR A 277 12.50 8.57 19.89
N LYS A 278 12.11 9.72 20.46
CA LYS A 278 12.40 10.13 21.85
C LYS A 278 11.88 9.08 22.85
N CYS A 279 10.62 8.67 22.71
CA CYS A 279 9.98 7.67 23.58
C CYS A 279 10.71 6.31 23.54
N LEU A 280 11.03 5.81 22.34
CA LEU A 280 11.77 4.55 22.21
C LEU A 280 13.22 4.63 22.69
N ASN A 281 13.92 5.74 22.46
CA ASN A 281 15.29 5.93 22.93
C ASN A 281 15.37 6.05 24.46
N ASN A 282 14.35 6.65 25.08
CA ASN A 282 14.20 6.65 26.53
C ASN A 282 13.91 5.23 27.06
N GLY A 283 13.10 4.45 26.34
CA GLY A 283 12.71 3.08 26.71
C GLY A 283 11.67 3.00 27.83
N PHE A 284 11.18 4.15 28.31
CA PHE A 284 10.15 4.26 29.34
C PHE A 284 9.33 5.54 29.20
N ILE A 285 8.16 5.56 29.85
CA ILE A 285 7.34 6.75 30.12
C ILE A 285 7.00 6.81 31.60
N TYR A 286 6.62 7.98 32.09
CA TYR A 286 5.98 8.13 33.40
C TYR A 286 4.46 8.13 33.27
N VAL A 287 3.74 7.48 34.19
CA VAL A 287 2.28 7.56 34.34
C VAL A 287 1.98 7.47 35.84
N ASN A 288 1.27 8.45 36.40
CA ASN A 288 1.10 8.68 37.85
C ASN A 288 2.42 8.53 38.62
N HIS A 289 3.47 9.23 38.16
CA HIS A 289 4.85 9.15 38.63
C HIS A 289 5.54 7.76 38.55
N LEU A 290 4.86 6.70 38.10
CA LEU A 290 5.44 5.37 37.92
C LEU A 290 6.20 5.27 36.60
N LYS A 291 7.43 4.76 36.64
CA LYS A 291 8.26 4.50 35.47
C LYS A 291 7.82 3.20 34.79
N LEU A 292 7.19 3.30 33.62
CA LEU A 292 6.67 2.15 32.86
C LEU A 292 7.57 1.84 31.66
N THR A 293 7.95 0.57 31.52
CA THR A 293 8.75 0.09 30.39
C THR A 293 7.97 0.18 29.08
N VAL A 294 8.62 0.73 28.05
CA VAL A 294 8.08 0.85 26.70
C VAL A 294 8.78 -0.14 25.76
N LYS A 295 8.00 -0.75 24.87
CA LYS A 295 8.50 -1.57 23.76
C LYS A 295 7.90 -1.10 22.43
N ARG A 296 8.52 -1.44 21.30
CA ARG A 296 7.91 -1.23 19.97
C ARG A 296 6.59 -1.99 19.89
N TYR A 297 5.52 -1.34 19.41
CA TYR A 297 4.25 -2.03 19.19
C TYR A 297 4.32 -2.84 17.90
N LEU A 298 4.27 -4.17 18.01
CA LEU A 298 4.03 -5.04 16.88
C LEU A 298 2.51 -5.23 16.74
N GLY A 299 1.95 -4.71 15.64
CA GLY A 299 0.58 -5.06 15.25
C GLY A 299 0.48 -6.53 14.84
N THR A 300 -0.74 -7.07 14.77
CA THR A 300 -0.98 -8.46 14.33
C THR A 300 -0.31 -8.74 13.00
N PRO A 301 0.71 -9.61 12.94
CA PRO A 301 1.45 -9.83 11.71
C PRO A 301 0.58 -10.53 10.66
N ARG A 302 0.78 -10.16 9.40
CA ARG A 302 0.11 -10.82 8.28
C ARG A 302 0.77 -12.16 8.03
N VAL A 303 0.06 -13.25 8.31
CA VAL A 303 0.55 -14.59 8.02
C VAL A 303 0.38 -14.87 6.52
N MET A 304 1.47 -15.27 5.88
CA MET A 304 1.45 -15.70 4.49
C MET A 304 0.82 -17.09 4.38
N LEU A 305 -0.25 -17.21 3.59
CA LEU A 305 -0.93 -18.47 3.32
C LEU A 305 -0.55 -18.99 1.93
N CYS A 306 -0.04 -20.21 1.85
CA CYS A 306 0.29 -20.82 0.57
C CYS A 306 -0.98 -21.32 -0.13
N SER A 307 -1.35 -20.75 -1.27
CA SER A 307 -2.52 -21.19 -2.05
C SER A 307 -2.37 -22.55 -2.74
N LYS A 308 -1.27 -23.29 -2.52
CA LYS A 308 -1.12 -24.70 -2.95
C LYS A 308 -1.39 -25.67 -1.80
N CYS A 309 -0.64 -25.53 -0.70
CA CYS A 309 -0.72 -26.46 0.44
C CYS A 309 -1.52 -25.96 1.65
N GLN A 310 -1.98 -24.71 1.61
CA GLN A 310 -2.69 -24.00 2.70
C GLN A 310 -1.88 -23.79 4.00
N GLY A 311 -0.63 -24.24 4.02
CA GLY A 311 0.32 -24.01 5.10
C GLY A 311 0.81 -22.57 5.19
N TYR A 312 1.37 -22.25 6.36
CA TYR A 312 1.87 -20.92 6.68
C TYR A 312 3.28 -20.65 6.12
N GLY A 313 3.65 -19.37 6.04
CA GLY A 313 5.06 -18.94 5.97
C GLY A 313 5.76 -19.02 4.61
N HIS A 314 5.06 -19.28 3.50
CA HIS A 314 5.68 -19.34 2.17
C HIS A 314 4.70 -19.05 1.01
N PHE A 315 5.24 -18.56 -0.11
CA PHE A 315 4.50 -18.36 -1.35
C PHE A 315 4.33 -19.68 -2.13
N ARG A 316 3.26 -19.80 -2.92
CA ARG A 316 3.03 -20.93 -3.84
C ARG A 316 4.23 -21.27 -4.72
N ALA A 317 4.94 -20.26 -5.23
CA ALA A 317 6.13 -20.44 -6.07
C ALA A 317 7.35 -21.04 -5.34
N LYS A 318 7.33 -21.11 -4.00
CA LYS A 318 8.34 -21.76 -3.16
C LYS A 318 7.77 -22.94 -2.36
N CYS A 319 6.59 -23.44 -2.73
CA CYS A 319 5.95 -24.53 -2.03
C CYS A 319 6.60 -25.88 -2.40
N ALA A 320 7.25 -26.51 -1.43
CA ALA A 320 7.86 -27.83 -1.59
C ALA A 320 6.86 -29.00 -1.54
N SER A 321 5.58 -28.73 -1.20
CA SER A 321 4.54 -29.77 -1.25
C SER A 321 4.34 -30.22 -2.69
N ALA A 322 4.42 -31.54 -2.94
CA ALA A 322 4.04 -32.12 -4.22
C ALA A 322 2.54 -31.84 -4.52
N HIS A 323 1.73 -31.98 -3.49
CA HIS A 323 0.27 -31.97 -3.54
C HIS A 323 -0.34 -30.56 -3.45
N GLU A 324 -1.53 -30.41 -4.03
CA GLU A 324 -2.39 -29.23 -3.88
C GLU A 324 -3.64 -29.62 -3.07
N TYR A 325 -4.22 -28.69 -2.32
CA TYR A 325 -5.37 -28.99 -1.43
C TYR A 325 -6.55 -28.06 -1.71
N CYS A 326 -7.76 -28.61 -1.66
CA CYS A 326 -9.01 -27.90 -1.91
C CYS A 326 -9.28 -26.82 -0.85
N ALA A 327 -9.49 -25.58 -1.30
CA ALA A 327 -9.64 -24.40 -0.43
C ALA A 327 -10.86 -24.45 0.53
N VAL A 328 -11.82 -25.35 0.26
CA VAL A 328 -13.01 -25.57 1.09
C VAL A 328 -12.77 -26.76 2.03
N CYS A 329 -12.69 -27.98 1.49
CA CYS A 329 -12.65 -29.19 2.31
C CYS A 329 -11.26 -29.64 2.78
N SER A 330 -10.19 -28.93 2.42
CA SER A 330 -8.80 -29.29 2.73
C SER A 330 -8.35 -30.69 2.27
N ALA A 331 -9.16 -31.39 1.46
CA ALA A 331 -8.80 -32.65 0.83
C ALA A 331 -7.82 -32.43 -0.32
N GLU A 332 -7.05 -33.46 -0.64
CA GLU A 332 -6.04 -33.41 -1.68
C GLU A 332 -6.65 -33.31 -3.09
N ARG A 333 -5.98 -32.56 -3.96
CA ARG A 333 -6.20 -32.45 -5.39
C ARG A 333 -4.94 -32.96 -6.10
N SER A 334 -4.90 -34.26 -6.41
CA SER A 334 -3.90 -34.78 -7.34
C SER A 334 -4.21 -34.24 -8.74
N LEU A 335 -3.15 -33.96 -9.51
CA LEU A 335 -3.24 -33.36 -10.86
C LEU A 335 -4.11 -34.17 -11.82
N ASP A 336 -4.12 -35.49 -11.64
CA ASP A 336 -4.81 -36.45 -12.50
C ASP A 336 -6.21 -36.84 -11.98
N SER A 337 -6.67 -36.26 -10.86
CA SER A 337 -7.93 -36.62 -10.22
C SER A 337 -9.08 -35.63 -10.46
N SER A 338 -10.26 -36.18 -10.73
CA SER A 338 -11.54 -35.49 -10.66
C SER A 338 -11.96 -35.23 -9.20
N HIS A 339 -11.17 -34.46 -8.45
CA HIS A 339 -11.49 -34.10 -7.05
C HIS A 339 -12.91 -33.51 -6.95
N VAL A 340 -13.82 -34.27 -6.35
CA VAL A 340 -15.17 -33.81 -5.99
C VAL A 340 -15.09 -33.16 -4.62
N CYS A 341 -15.38 -31.86 -4.56
CA CYS A 341 -15.41 -31.12 -3.31
C CYS A 341 -16.62 -31.57 -2.47
N THR A 342 -16.38 -32.00 -1.23
CA THR A 342 -17.45 -32.39 -0.29
C THR A 342 -18.25 -31.18 0.24
N ASN A 343 -17.83 -29.95 -0.06
CA ASN A 343 -18.37 -28.67 0.41
C ASN A 343 -18.39 -28.45 1.94
N VAL A 344 -18.01 -29.45 2.74
CA VAL A 344 -17.73 -29.30 4.17
C VAL A 344 -16.44 -28.47 4.31
N THR A 345 -16.51 -27.33 4.98
CA THR A 345 -15.34 -26.45 5.14
C THR A 345 -14.45 -26.95 6.27
N LYS A 346 -13.16 -27.21 5.99
CA LYS A 346 -12.17 -27.68 6.97
C LYS A 346 -10.85 -26.94 6.85
N CYS A 347 -10.14 -26.77 7.97
CA CYS A 347 -8.84 -26.12 8.02
C CYS A 347 -7.70 -27.14 7.95
N ARG A 348 -6.84 -27.08 6.92
CA ARG A 348 -5.70 -28.00 6.75
C ARG A 348 -4.72 -28.02 7.93
N ASN A 349 -4.62 -26.92 8.68
CA ASN A 349 -3.59 -26.69 9.70
C ASN A 349 -4.01 -27.11 11.12
N CYS A 350 -5.32 -27.15 11.44
CA CYS A 350 -5.82 -27.59 12.75
C CYS A 350 -6.96 -28.62 12.67
N CYS A 351 -7.35 -29.03 11.45
CA CYS A 351 -8.43 -29.97 11.14
C CYS A 351 -9.85 -29.58 11.58
N GLY A 352 -10.05 -28.39 12.18
CA GLY A 352 -11.36 -27.90 12.59
C GLY A 352 -12.24 -27.38 11.45
N ASP A 353 -13.55 -27.28 11.71
CA ASP A 353 -14.60 -26.94 10.74
C ASP A 353 -14.69 -25.42 10.45
N HIS A 354 -13.61 -24.87 9.91
CA HIS A 354 -13.52 -23.48 9.44
C HIS A 354 -12.52 -23.37 8.29
N SER A 355 -12.60 -22.29 7.51
CA SER A 355 -11.66 -22.10 6.39
C SER A 355 -10.22 -21.92 6.90
N TYR A 356 -9.21 -22.35 6.14
CA TYR A 356 -7.80 -22.17 6.47
C TYR A 356 -7.37 -20.68 6.63
N THR A 357 -8.22 -19.74 6.20
CA THR A 357 -8.06 -18.28 6.37
C THR A 357 -8.65 -17.74 7.68
N TYR A 358 -9.37 -18.54 8.46
CA TYR A 358 -10.12 -18.11 9.65
C TYR A 358 -9.22 -17.48 10.70
N SER A 359 -9.56 -16.25 11.10
CA SER A 359 -8.70 -15.39 11.94
C SER A 359 -8.44 -15.95 13.33
N GLN A 360 -9.38 -16.72 13.90
CA GLN A 360 -9.30 -17.33 15.24
C GLN A 360 -8.90 -18.82 15.19
N CYS A 361 -8.39 -19.32 14.07
CA CYS A 361 -7.85 -20.68 13.97
C CYS A 361 -6.72 -20.89 15.01
N PRO A 362 -6.76 -21.93 15.88
CA PRO A 362 -5.75 -22.12 16.92
C PRO A 362 -4.32 -22.24 16.38
N ALA A 363 -4.13 -22.96 15.26
CA ALA A 363 -2.83 -23.10 14.61
C ALA A 363 -2.32 -21.77 14.03
N LEU A 364 -3.22 -20.93 13.50
CA LEU A 364 -2.88 -19.60 13.00
C LEU A 364 -2.49 -18.65 14.15
N LEU A 365 -3.21 -18.71 15.27
CA LEU A 365 -2.91 -17.93 16.47
C LEU A 365 -1.57 -18.33 17.09
N GLN A 366 -1.27 -19.63 17.14
CA GLN A 366 0.05 -20.13 17.56
C GLN A 366 1.16 -19.62 16.65
N TYR A 367 1.04 -19.82 15.33
CA TYR A 367 2.03 -19.35 14.35
C TYR A 367 2.25 -17.83 14.43
N ARG A 368 1.21 -17.04 14.70
CA ARG A 368 1.33 -15.59 14.95
C ARG A 368 2.16 -15.25 16.18
N ARG A 369 2.02 -15.99 17.30
CA ARG A 369 2.81 -15.74 18.52
C ARG A 369 4.30 -16.00 18.27
N GLU A 370 4.62 -17.16 17.71
CA GLU A 370 5.99 -17.58 17.37
C GLU A 370 6.65 -16.60 16.38
N LEU A 371 5.87 -16.08 15.42
CA LEU A 371 6.29 -15.03 14.49
C LEU A 371 6.51 -13.68 15.20
N ILE A 372 5.67 -13.29 16.15
CA ILE A 372 5.87 -12.06 16.96
C ILE A 372 7.16 -12.17 17.77
N GLU A 373 7.39 -13.30 18.43
CA GLU A 373 8.60 -13.57 19.21
C GLU A 373 9.86 -13.46 18.35
N GLN A 374 9.91 -14.14 17.20
CA GLN A 374 11.04 -14.05 16.26
C GLN A 374 11.26 -12.65 15.65
N LEU A 375 10.21 -11.83 15.55
CA LEU A 375 10.33 -10.45 15.07
C LEU A 375 10.82 -9.49 16.16
N LEU A 376 10.48 -9.74 17.42
CA LEU A 376 11.03 -9.02 18.58
C LEU A 376 12.51 -9.33 18.77
N GLU A 377 12.91 -10.60 18.71
CA GLU A 377 14.32 -11.02 18.88
C GLU A 377 15.28 -10.36 17.88
N LYS A 378 14.84 -10.14 16.65
CA LYS A 378 15.67 -9.58 15.56
C LYS A 378 15.64 -8.05 15.51
N ASP A 379 14.86 -7.42 16.38
CA ASP A 379 14.59 -5.98 16.41
C ASP A 379 14.04 -5.42 15.06
N MET A 380 13.44 -6.29 14.24
CA MET A 380 13.07 -6.01 12.85
C MET A 380 11.68 -5.38 12.73
N VAL A 381 11.55 -4.12 13.12
CA VAL A 381 10.52 -3.23 12.56
C VAL A 381 11.14 -2.46 11.39
N PRO A 382 10.80 -2.76 10.12
CA PRO A 382 11.39 -2.07 8.99
C PRO A 382 11.08 -0.56 9.03
N ASN A 383 12.11 0.28 9.07
CA ASN A 383 11.99 1.74 8.95
C ASN A 383 11.43 2.18 7.58
N HIS A 384 11.41 1.27 6.59
CA HIS A 384 10.97 1.52 5.21
C HIS A 384 9.86 0.53 4.80
N VAL A 385 8.83 1.05 4.14
CA VAL A 385 7.81 0.21 3.49
C VAL A 385 8.40 -0.39 2.22
N HIS A 386 8.41 -1.71 2.12
CA HIS A 386 8.72 -2.37 0.85
C HIS A 386 7.48 -2.33 -0.06
N ILE A 387 7.30 -1.27 -0.87
CA ILE A 387 6.24 -1.26 -1.89
C ILE A 387 6.53 -2.34 -2.94
N PRO A 388 5.64 -3.35 -3.14
CA PRO A 388 5.90 -4.42 -4.09
C PRO A 388 6.06 -3.89 -5.52
N LYS A 389 6.98 -4.49 -6.29
CA LYS A 389 7.20 -4.13 -7.70
C LYS A 389 5.91 -4.20 -8.54
N ALA A 390 5.00 -5.13 -8.21
CA ALA A 390 3.67 -5.24 -8.82
C ALA A 390 2.77 -4.02 -8.56
N PHE A 391 2.91 -3.36 -7.40
CA PHE A 391 2.20 -2.12 -7.11
C PHE A 391 2.83 -0.96 -7.88
N ARG A 392 4.17 -0.83 -7.88
CA ARG A 392 4.88 0.15 -8.74
C ARG A 392 4.53 -0.01 -10.23
N SER A 393 4.42 -1.24 -10.73
CA SER A 393 4.03 -1.48 -12.12
C SER A 393 2.53 -1.30 -12.39
N ARG A 394 1.64 -1.39 -11.38
CA ARG A 394 0.23 -0.98 -11.51
C ARG A 394 0.06 0.53 -11.47
N LEU A 395 0.79 1.24 -10.60
CA LEU A 395 0.89 2.70 -10.59
C LEU A 395 1.32 3.23 -11.96
N ASN A 396 2.33 2.60 -12.58
CA ASN A 396 2.81 2.94 -13.92
C ASN A 396 1.91 2.42 -15.07
N ARG A 397 0.88 1.59 -14.81
CA ARG A 397 -0.02 1.00 -15.84
C ARG A 397 -1.38 1.69 -15.94
N VAL A 398 -1.63 2.75 -15.15
CA VAL A 398 -2.83 3.59 -15.34
C VAL A 398 -2.80 4.31 -16.71
N PHE A 399 -1.63 4.33 -17.38
CA PHE A 399 -1.47 4.87 -18.72
C PHE A 399 -0.79 3.83 -19.64
N PRO A 400 -1.41 3.43 -20.76
CA PRO A 400 -0.64 2.86 -21.86
C PRO A 400 0.25 3.97 -22.44
N LEU A 401 1.57 3.74 -22.48
CA LEU A 401 2.48 4.61 -23.22
C LEU A 401 2.01 4.69 -24.68
N THR A 402 1.98 5.89 -25.26
CA THR A 402 1.60 6.04 -26.66
C THR A 402 2.60 5.28 -27.56
N PRO A 403 2.22 4.84 -28.77
CA PRO A 403 3.13 4.16 -29.68
C PRO A 403 4.44 4.92 -29.94
N ALA A 404 4.40 6.26 -29.91
CA ALA A 404 5.58 7.12 -29.99
C ALA A 404 6.52 6.97 -28.77
N GLN A 405 6.00 7.01 -27.55
CA GLN A 405 6.80 6.86 -26.32
C GLN A 405 7.44 5.46 -26.19
N ASN A 406 6.74 4.43 -26.66
CA ASN A 406 7.30 3.07 -26.74
C ASN A 406 8.47 2.98 -27.75
N ARG A 407 8.40 3.68 -28.89
CA ARG A 407 9.51 3.75 -29.86
C ARG A 407 10.74 4.48 -29.30
N VAL A 408 10.55 5.60 -28.59
CA VAL A 408 11.68 6.33 -27.98
C VAL A 408 12.37 5.47 -26.90
N THR A 409 11.59 4.84 -26.02
CA THR A 409 12.14 4.03 -24.93
C THR A 409 12.79 2.71 -25.40
N SER A 410 12.36 2.11 -26.51
CA SER A 410 13.07 0.97 -27.11
C SER A 410 14.40 1.41 -27.76
N HIS A 411 14.41 2.53 -28.47
CA HIS A 411 15.61 3.06 -29.13
C HIS A 411 16.71 3.43 -28.12
N VAL A 412 16.35 4.09 -27.01
CA VAL A 412 17.28 4.41 -25.92
C VAL A 412 17.84 3.14 -25.26
N LYS A 413 17.01 2.13 -24.98
CA LYS A 413 17.49 0.84 -24.44
C LYS A 413 18.44 0.12 -25.39
N GLN A 414 18.19 0.20 -26.70
CA GLN A 414 19.04 -0.41 -27.71
C GLN A 414 20.40 0.31 -27.84
N GLN A 415 20.43 1.65 -27.70
CA GLN A 415 21.67 2.42 -27.63
C GLN A 415 22.48 2.14 -26.36
N VAL A 416 21.83 2.12 -25.18
CA VAL A 416 22.51 1.81 -23.90
C VAL A 416 23.09 0.39 -23.89
N ASN A 417 22.38 -0.61 -24.44
CA ASN A 417 22.93 -1.97 -24.54
C ASN A 417 24.13 -2.04 -25.51
N ARG A 418 24.18 -1.20 -26.55
CA ARG A 418 25.33 -1.13 -27.47
C ARG A 418 26.56 -0.47 -26.83
N THR A 419 26.39 0.56 -26.01
CA THR A 419 27.52 1.26 -25.35
C THR A 419 28.07 0.52 -24.12
N VAL A 420 27.24 -0.26 -23.41
CA VAL A 420 27.65 -0.94 -22.15
C VAL A 420 28.19 -2.36 -22.38
N SER A 421 27.94 -2.98 -23.54
CA SER A 421 28.39 -4.37 -23.83
C SER A 421 29.92 -4.62 -23.80
N PRO A 422 30.82 -3.68 -24.16
CA PRO A 422 32.27 -3.94 -24.15
C PRO A 422 32.86 -4.16 -22.75
N VAL A 423 32.20 -3.67 -21.69
CA VAL A 423 32.74 -3.65 -20.30
C VAL A 423 32.41 -4.94 -19.53
N ARG A 424 31.93 -6.00 -20.20
CA ARG A 424 31.59 -7.29 -19.59
C ARG A 424 32.41 -8.46 -20.13
N SER A 425 33.71 -8.28 -20.34
CA SER A 425 34.65 -9.38 -20.51
C SER A 425 34.87 -10.12 -19.17
N SER A 426 34.20 -11.26 -18.99
CA SER A 426 34.36 -12.13 -17.82
C SER A 426 35.77 -12.71 -17.66
N SER A 427 36.57 -12.69 -18.73
CA SER A 427 37.94 -13.22 -18.77
C SER A 427 38.90 -12.54 -17.78
N VAL A 428 38.85 -11.20 -17.66
CA VAL A 428 39.74 -10.45 -16.76
C VAL A 428 39.54 -10.89 -15.31
N ARG A 429 38.27 -11.03 -14.90
CA ARG A 429 37.91 -11.42 -13.53
C ARG A 429 38.24 -12.88 -13.23
N GLN A 430 38.21 -13.76 -14.23
CA GLN A 430 38.61 -15.17 -14.09
C GLN A 430 40.13 -15.33 -13.97
N ALA A 431 40.90 -14.62 -14.81
CA ALA A 431 42.37 -14.63 -14.73
C ALA A 431 42.89 -14.07 -13.39
N GLN A 432 42.26 -13.01 -12.88
CA GLN A 432 42.61 -12.42 -11.58
C GLN A 432 42.34 -13.38 -10.40
N LEU A 433 41.24 -14.13 -10.42
CA LEU A 433 40.92 -15.11 -9.38
C LEU A 433 41.87 -16.31 -9.38
N SER A 434 42.32 -16.79 -10.55
CA SER A 434 43.33 -17.86 -10.60
C SER A 434 44.68 -17.42 -10.06
N THR A 435 45.10 -16.18 -10.32
CA THR A 435 46.35 -15.63 -9.77
C THR A 435 46.29 -15.55 -8.23
N TYR A 436 45.17 -15.07 -7.67
CA TYR A 436 44.98 -14.98 -6.22
C TYR A 436 44.96 -16.36 -5.54
N ALA A 437 44.37 -17.37 -6.18
CA ALA A 437 44.37 -18.75 -5.68
C ALA A 437 45.78 -19.39 -5.69
N ASN A 438 46.61 -19.08 -6.70
CA ASN A 438 47.97 -19.60 -6.79
C ASN A 438 48.92 -19.02 -5.73
N VAL A 439 48.69 -17.77 -5.30
CA VAL A 439 49.46 -17.16 -4.19
C VAL A 439 49.09 -17.79 -2.84
N LEU A 440 47.81 -18.08 -2.61
CA LEU A 440 47.34 -18.67 -1.34
C LEU A 440 47.75 -20.14 -1.15
N ASN A 441 47.98 -20.89 -2.24
CA ASN A 441 48.29 -22.32 -2.19
C ASN A 441 49.80 -22.65 -2.02
N ARG A 442 50.67 -21.66 -1.80
CA ARG A 442 52.13 -21.87 -1.63
C ARG A 442 52.61 -21.46 -0.23
N THR A 443 52.23 -22.24 0.77
CA THR A 443 52.76 -22.15 2.13
C THR A 443 53.55 -23.40 2.49
N ASP A 444 54.88 -23.30 2.51
CA ASP A 444 55.70 -24.00 3.50
C ASP A 444 57.13 -23.43 3.58
N SER A 445 57.70 -23.46 4.79
CA SER A 445 59.07 -23.10 5.20
C SER A 445 59.60 -21.66 5.00
N GLY A 446 59.92 -21.03 6.14
CA GLY A 446 61.23 -20.40 6.42
C GLY A 446 61.70 -19.15 5.65
N GLU A 447 61.86 -18.03 6.38
CA GLU A 447 62.61 -16.80 6.02
C GLU A 447 62.15 -15.96 4.82
N ASP A 448 61.44 -16.53 3.86
CA ASP A 448 61.01 -15.87 2.61
C ASP A 448 59.81 -14.91 2.77
N SER A 449 59.40 -14.61 4.01
CA SER A 449 58.12 -13.95 4.33
C SER A 449 58.12 -12.43 4.20
N LEU A 450 59.29 -11.78 4.27
CA LEU A 450 59.40 -10.32 4.15
C LEU A 450 59.36 -9.85 2.70
N ILE A 451 60.05 -10.54 1.78
CA ILE A 451 60.05 -10.22 0.34
C ILE A 451 58.63 -10.35 -0.21
N ARG A 452 57.94 -11.47 0.10
CA ARG A 452 56.54 -11.71 -0.32
C ARG A 452 55.56 -10.68 0.24
N ARG A 453 55.87 -10.02 1.37
CA ARG A 453 55.03 -8.96 1.92
C ARG A 453 55.16 -7.66 1.10
N CYS A 454 56.37 -7.30 0.69
CA CYS A 454 56.58 -6.17 -0.23
C CYS A 454 55.89 -6.43 -1.58
N GLU A 455 56.08 -7.62 -2.19
CA GLU A 455 55.42 -7.98 -3.44
C GLU A 455 53.88 -7.93 -3.35
N PHE A 456 53.32 -8.39 -2.22
CA PHE A 456 51.87 -8.31 -1.98
C PHE A 456 51.39 -6.86 -1.82
N GLU A 457 52.15 -6.01 -1.12
CA GLU A 457 51.84 -4.59 -0.95
C GLU A 457 51.91 -3.84 -2.31
N ASP A 458 52.90 -4.13 -3.16
CA ASP A 458 53.01 -3.59 -4.53
C ASP A 458 51.85 -4.05 -5.43
N HIS A 459 51.50 -5.34 -5.39
CA HIS A 459 50.33 -5.86 -6.11
C HIS A 459 49.02 -5.22 -5.63
N MET A 460 48.89 -4.94 -4.34
CA MET A 460 47.73 -4.23 -3.77
C MET A 460 47.68 -2.76 -4.19
N GLN A 461 48.82 -2.06 -4.25
CA GLN A 461 48.89 -0.69 -4.77
C GLN A 461 48.51 -0.65 -6.26
N HIS A 462 49.05 -1.56 -7.08
CA HIS A 462 48.71 -1.66 -8.49
C HIS A 462 47.21 -1.94 -8.71
N TYR A 463 46.62 -2.82 -7.88
CA TYR A 463 45.17 -3.08 -7.91
C TYR A 463 44.34 -1.86 -7.53
N GLN A 464 44.74 -1.09 -6.50
CA GLN A 464 44.09 0.17 -6.12
C GLN A 464 44.19 1.21 -7.25
N GLN A 465 45.33 1.29 -7.94
CA GLN A 465 45.49 2.17 -9.11
C GLN A 465 44.53 1.78 -10.24
N GLN A 466 44.48 0.50 -10.64
CA GLN A 466 43.53 0.03 -11.66
C GLN A 466 42.07 0.31 -11.30
N LEU A 467 41.68 0.14 -10.03
CA LEU A 467 40.34 0.51 -9.56
C LEU A 467 40.08 2.02 -9.68
N SER A 468 41.07 2.86 -9.40
CA SER A 468 40.95 4.32 -9.55
C SER A 468 40.73 4.74 -11.01
N GLU A 469 41.43 4.10 -11.95
CA GLU A 469 41.31 4.36 -13.39
C GLU A 469 39.95 3.89 -13.95
N ILE A 470 39.48 2.70 -13.52
CA ILE A 470 38.13 2.21 -13.86
C ILE A 470 37.04 3.15 -13.31
N ASN A 471 37.18 3.60 -12.07
CA ASN A 471 36.22 4.53 -11.46
C ASN A 471 36.21 5.89 -12.18
N LYS A 472 37.38 6.40 -12.59
CA LYS A 472 37.50 7.62 -13.40
C LYS A 472 36.81 7.47 -14.76
N ALA A 473 37.12 6.41 -15.51
CA ALA A 473 36.49 6.15 -16.80
C ALA A 473 34.95 5.99 -16.71
N HIS A 474 34.46 5.35 -15.64
CA HIS A 474 33.03 5.25 -15.37
C HIS A 474 32.41 6.62 -15.05
N PHE A 475 33.10 7.46 -14.28
CA PHE A 475 32.65 8.84 -13.98
C PHE A 475 32.58 9.71 -15.24
N ASP A 476 33.62 9.68 -16.08
CA ASP A 476 33.66 10.43 -17.35
C ASP A 476 32.54 9.98 -18.31
N THR A 477 32.24 8.67 -18.34
CA THR A 477 31.11 8.11 -19.11
C THR A 477 29.76 8.62 -18.59
N MET A 478 29.58 8.65 -17.27
CA MET A 478 28.37 9.19 -16.63
C MET A 478 28.19 10.69 -16.88
N LEU A 479 29.28 11.46 -16.89
CA LEU A 479 29.27 12.90 -17.18
C LEU A 479 28.87 13.16 -18.64
N ASN A 480 29.42 12.39 -19.60
CA ASN A 480 29.05 12.47 -21.01
C ASN A 480 27.56 12.12 -21.24
N LEU A 481 27.06 11.05 -20.61
CA LEU A 481 25.63 10.71 -20.63
C LEU A 481 24.74 11.81 -20.06
N SER A 482 25.15 12.47 -18.96
CA SER A 482 24.44 13.62 -18.39
C SER A 482 24.35 14.78 -19.39
N ASN A 483 25.45 15.11 -20.06
CA ASN A 483 25.48 16.17 -21.08
C ASN A 483 24.58 15.84 -22.30
N GLN A 484 24.55 14.57 -22.74
CA GLN A 484 23.64 14.13 -23.81
C GLN A 484 22.16 14.22 -23.39
N ILE A 485 21.84 13.89 -22.14
CA ILE A 485 20.47 14.04 -21.60
C ILE A 485 20.08 15.52 -21.57
N ASN A 486 20.96 16.41 -21.15
CA ASN A 486 20.70 17.86 -21.13
C ASN A 486 20.48 18.42 -22.55
N MET A 487 21.28 18.00 -23.54
CA MET A 487 21.06 18.36 -24.95
C MET A 487 19.74 17.83 -25.51
N LEU A 488 19.29 16.64 -25.09
CA LEU A 488 18.00 16.11 -25.49
C LEU A 488 16.84 16.86 -24.82
N GLY A 489 16.99 17.27 -23.56
CA GLY A 489 16.04 18.14 -22.86
C GLY A 489 15.79 19.45 -23.61
N ALA A 490 16.85 20.20 -23.92
CA ALA A 490 16.75 21.45 -24.67
C ALA A 490 16.07 21.30 -26.06
N LYS A 491 16.27 20.14 -26.73
CA LYS A 491 15.57 19.82 -27.99
C LYS A 491 14.07 19.55 -27.77
N VAL A 492 13.70 18.85 -26.68
CA VAL A 492 12.30 18.61 -26.32
C VAL A 492 11.60 19.92 -25.96
N ASP A 493 12.23 20.81 -25.20
CA ASP A 493 11.68 22.11 -24.83
C ASP A 493 11.44 22.99 -26.06
N CYS A 494 12.38 23.00 -27.02
CA CYS A 494 12.22 23.68 -28.30
C CYS A 494 11.03 23.14 -29.13
N VAL A 495 10.83 21.82 -29.15
CA VAL A 495 9.67 21.20 -29.82
C VAL A 495 8.36 21.54 -29.08
N SER A 496 8.36 21.54 -27.75
CA SER A 496 7.19 21.92 -26.93
C SER A 496 6.74 23.35 -27.23
N SER A 497 7.70 24.30 -27.26
CA SER A 497 7.43 25.70 -27.61
C SER A 497 6.83 25.87 -29.02
N LYS A 498 7.32 25.10 -30.01
CA LYS A 498 6.75 25.11 -31.37
C LYS A 498 5.33 24.53 -31.41
N VAL A 499 5.04 23.49 -30.61
CA VAL A 499 3.68 22.92 -30.50
C VAL A 499 2.71 23.92 -29.85
N GLU A 500 3.16 24.66 -28.83
CA GLU A 500 2.36 25.74 -28.22
C GLU A 500 2.07 26.87 -29.23
N GLN A 501 3.06 27.30 -30.00
CA GLN A 501 2.87 28.29 -31.08
C GLN A 501 1.90 27.80 -32.16
N MET A 502 1.98 26.52 -32.56
CA MET A 502 1.00 25.92 -33.48
C MET A 502 -0.41 25.88 -32.90
N ASN A 503 -0.56 25.51 -31.61
CA ASN A 503 -1.87 25.49 -30.96
C ASN A 503 -2.48 26.90 -30.87
N LEU A 504 -1.66 27.93 -30.60
CA LEU A 504 -2.10 29.33 -30.63
C LEU A 504 -2.54 29.77 -32.04
N LEU A 505 -1.81 29.39 -33.09
CA LEU A 505 -2.20 29.64 -34.49
C LEU A 505 -3.54 28.96 -34.85
N VAL A 506 -3.72 27.69 -34.47
CA VAL A 506 -4.98 26.97 -34.71
C VAL A 506 -6.13 27.62 -33.94
N SER A 507 -5.94 27.95 -32.66
CA SER A 507 -6.98 28.53 -31.82
C SER A 507 -7.38 29.95 -32.24
N ASN A 508 -6.43 30.79 -32.65
CA ASN A 508 -6.66 32.22 -32.86
C ASN A 508 -6.89 32.60 -34.33
N VAL A 509 -6.50 31.74 -35.28
CA VAL A 509 -6.63 32.02 -36.73
C VAL A 509 -7.55 30.99 -37.39
N VAL A 510 -7.22 29.70 -37.28
CA VAL A 510 -7.93 28.65 -38.04
C VAL A 510 -9.38 28.51 -37.56
N ILE A 511 -9.61 28.42 -36.24
CA ILE A 511 -10.96 28.24 -35.69
C ILE A 511 -11.88 29.42 -36.03
N PRO A 512 -11.52 30.70 -35.81
CA PRO A 512 -12.35 31.84 -36.21
C PRO A 512 -12.65 31.88 -37.71
N CYS A 513 -11.66 31.62 -38.58
CA CYS A 513 -11.89 31.61 -40.02
C CYS A 513 -12.91 30.53 -40.46
N VAL A 514 -12.88 29.35 -39.85
CA VAL A 514 -13.86 28.27 -40.11
C VAL A 514 -15.27 28.70 -39.69
N PHE A 515 -15.42 29.36 -38.54
CA PHE A 515 -16.73 29.90 -38.11
C PHE A 515 -17.23 31.00 -39.07
N THR A 516 -16.38 31.94 -39.49
CA THR A 516 -16.81 32.98 -40.46
C THR A 516 -17.20 32.41 -41.82
N LEU A 517 -16.57 31.31 -42.25
CA LEU A 517 -16.95 30.59 -43.48
C LEU A 517 -18.29 29.86 -43.31
N ALA A 518 -18.53 29.22 -42.17
CA ALA A 518 -19.82 28.59 -41.86
C ALA A 518 -20.96 29.61 -41.84
N ASP A 519 -20.80 30.74 -41.15
CA ASP A 519 -21.79 31.83 -41.14
C ASP A 519 -22.06 32.41 -42.53
N SER A 520 -21.05 32.45 -43.40
CA SER A 520 -21.19 32.92 -44.79
C SER A 520 -21.95 31.91 -45.66
N LEU A 521 -21.79 30.62 -45.41
CA LEU A 521 -22.52 29.55 -46.10
C LEU A 521 -23.99 29.52 -45.67
N VAL A 522 -24.30 29.67 -44.37
CA VAL A 522 -25.69 29.76 -43.87
C VAL A 522 -26.43 30.94 -44.52
N LYS A 523 -25.80 32.12 -44.59
CA LYS A 523 -26.36 33.31 -45.27
C LYS A 523 -26.50 33.16 -46.79
N LEU A 524 -25.78 32.21 -47.40
CA LEU A 524 -25.94 31.90 -48.82
C LEU A 524 -27.17 30.98 -49.02
N ASP A 525 -27.33 29.99 -48.15
CA ASP A 525 -28.46 29.05 -48.13
C ASP A 525 -29.80 29.79 -47.89
N GLU A 526 -29.84 30.71 -46.91
CA GLU A 526 -30.98 31.61 -46.67
C GLU A 526 -31.35 32.46 -47.90
N LYS A 527 -30.37 32.87 -48.71
CA LYS A 527 -30.62 33.64 -49.94
C LYS A 527 -31.13 32.78 -51.08
N ILE A 528 -30.63 31.56 -51.21
CA ILE A 528 -31.10 30.60 -52.23
C ILE A 528 -32.55 30.22 -51.93
N SER A 529 -32.88 29.95 -50.65
CA SER A 529 -34.25 29.67 -50.17
C SER A 529 -35.24 30.83 -50.32
N CYS A 530 -34.77 32.05 -50.60
CA CYS A 530 -35.61 33.23 -50.92
C CYS A 530 -35.74 33.49 -52.43
N MET A 531 -35.07 32.70 -53.29
CA MET A 531 -35.14 32.80 -54.76
C MET A 531 -35.93 31.66 -55.41
N GLU A 532 -36.24 30.60 -54.66
CA GLU A 532 -37.20 29.54 -54.99
C GLU A 532 -38.62 29.91 -54.51
#